data_AF-A0A4Q2XXC2-F1
#
_entry.id   AF-A0A4Q2XXC2-F1
#
_cell.length_a   1.000
_cell.length_b   1.000
_cell.length_c   1.000
_cell.angle_alpha   90.00
_cell.angle_beta   90.00
_cell.angle_gamma   90.00
#
_symmetry.space_group_name_H-M   'P 1'
#
loop_
_entity.id
_entity.type
_entity.pdbx_description
1 polymer ?
#
loop_
_entity_poly.entity_id
_entity_poly.type
_entity_poly.pdbx_seq_one_letter_code
_entity_poly.pdbx_strand_id
1 'polypeptide(L)' 'MKTIFALLTACLLIGACAPSTPQTRISAYPDKFARLSAKHKALVEAGKIDRGMPKDGVLLAWGTPA' A
#
# COMPACT_ATOMS: atom_id res chain seq x y z
N MET A 1 25.69 28.68 3.52
CA MET A 1 25.84 27.38 2.81
C MET A 1 25.66 26.17 3.72
N LYS A 2 26.24 26.14 4.93
CA LYS A 2 26.12 24.99 5.87
C LYS A 2 24.69 24.70 6.34
N THR A 3 23.86 25.73 6.48
CA THR A 3 22.45 25.63 6.90
C THR A 3 21.53 24.98 5.85
N ILE A 4 21.83 25.16 4.56
CA ILE A 4 21.05 24.56 3.45
C ILE A 4 21.26 23.04 3.42
N PHE A 5 22.49 22.59 3.67
CA PHE A 5 22.81 21.17 3.70
C PHE A 5 22.09 20.45 4.84
N ALA A 6 21.98 21.07 6.02
CA ALA A 6 21.25 20.50 7.16
C ALA A 6 19.73 20.39 6.91
N LEU A 7 19.15 21.34 6.17
CA LEU A 7 17.71 21.34 5.87
C LEU A 7 17.33 20.27 4.84
N LEU A 8 18.20 19.98 3.87
CA LEU A 8 18.00 18.93 2.86
C LEU A 8 17.99 17.53 3.48
N THR A 9 18.87 17.26 4.46
CA THR A 9 18.93 15.95 5.12
C THR A 9 17.70 15.66 5.98
N ALA A 10 17.12 16.70 6.60
CA ALA A 10 15.90 16.57 7.40
C ALA A 10 14.67 16.18 6.54
N CYS A 11 14.58 16.66 5.30
CA CYS A 11 13.49 16.33 4.38
C CYS A 11 13.54 14.91 3.81
N LEU A 12 14.71 14.23 3.82
CA LEU A 12 14.78 12.82 3.38
C LEU A 12 14.26 11.85 4.45
N LEU A 13 14.38 12.20 5.73
CA LEU A 13 14.01 11.31 6.85
C LEU A 13 12.50 11.10 6.97
N ILE A 14 11.68 12.03 6.49
CA ILE A 14 10.21 11.91 6.48
C ILE A 14 9.69 10.91 5.41
N GLY A 15 10.47 10.59 4.38
CA GLY A 15 10.10 9.62 3.35
C GLY A 15 10.27 8.15 3.77
N ALA A 16 11.07 7.89 4.82
CA ALA A 16 11.34 6.54 5.30
C ALA A 16 10.16 5.90 6.07
N CYS A 17 9.18 6.70 6.48
CA CYS A 17 7.97 6.26 7.17
C CYS A 17 6.74 6.23 6.25
N ALA A 18 6.92 5.98 4.95
CA ALA A 18 5.80 5.89 4.02
C ALA A 18 4.82 4.79 4.48
N PRO A 19 3.54 5.11 4.74
CA PRO A 19 2.54 4.11 5.11
C PRO A 19 2.48 3.03 4.04
N SER A 20 2.36 1.75 4.43
CA SER A 20 2.14 0.68 3.47
C SER A 20 0.81 0.95 2.74
N THR A 21 0.89 1.36 1.47
CA THR A 21 -0.29 1.66 0.65
C THR A 21 -0.81 0.40 -0.04
N PRO A 22 -2.10 0.36 -0.44
CA PRO A 22 -2.62 -0.73 -1.27
C PRO A 22 -1.80 -0.92 -2.55
N GLN A 23 -1.40 0.15 -3.22
CA GLN A 23 -0.57 0.11 -4.43
C GLN A 23 0.79 -0.54 -4.15
N THR A 24 1.46 -0.20 -3.05
CA THR A 24 2.72 -0.86 -2.66
C THR A 24 2.52 -2.36 -2.49
N ARG A 25 1.40 -2.80 -1.90
CA ARG A 25 1.09 -4.22 -1.72
C ARG A 25 0.70 -4.91 -3.03
N ILE A 26 -0.06 -4.26 -3.91
CA ILE A 26 -0.39 -4.78 -5.25
C ILE A 26 0.89 -5.03 -6.05
N SER A 27 1.80 -4.06 -6.07
CA SER A 27 3.09 -4.21 -6.75
C SER A 27 3.96 -5.32 -6.17
N ALA A 28 3.85 -5.59 -4.86
CA ALA A 28 4.56 -6.69 -4.21
C ALA A 28 3.94 -8.07 -4.50
N TYR A 29 2.63 -8.13 -4.76
CA TYR A 29 1.91 -9.38 -5.00
C TYR A 29 0.95 -9.29 -6.20
N PRO A 30 1.48 -9.09 -7.43
CA PRO A 30 0.66 -8.88 -8.62
C PRO A 30 -0.24 -10.09 -8.94
N ASP A 31 0.24 -11.32 -8.70
CA ASP A 31 -0.52 -12.54 -8.95
C ASP A 31 -1.76 -12.65 -8.07
N LYS A 32 -1.65 -12.21 -6.80
CA LYS A 32 -2.77 -12.19 -5.85
C LYS A 32 -3.84 -11.22 -6.32
N PHE A 33 -3.43 -10.04 -6.79
CA PHE A 33 -4.33 -9.03 -7.33
C PHE A 33 -4.99 -9.52 -8.63
N ALA A 34 -4.23 -10.14 -9.54
CA ALA A 34 -4.71 -10.62 -10.82
C ALA A 34 -5.88 -11.62 -10.69
N ARG A 35 -5.83 -12.49 -9.66
CA ARG A 35 -6.85 -13.51 -9.35
C ARG A 35 -8.16 -12.95 -8.76
N LEU A 36 -8.20 -11.68 -8.37
CA LEU A 36 -9.40 -11.06 -7.83
C LEU A 36 -10.42 -10.77 -8.94
N SER A 37 -11.71 -10.81 -8.57
CA SER A 37 -12.78 -10.29 -9.43
C SER A 37 -12.61 -8.77 -9.64
N ALA A 38 -13.17 -8.24 -10.72
CA ALA A 38 -13.11 -6.80 -11.02
C ALA A 38 -13.65 -5.95 -9.86
N LYS A 39 -14.76 -6.38 -9.23
CA LYS A 39 -15.32 -5.73 -8.04
C LYS A 39 -14.30 -5.65 -6.89
N HIS A 40 -13.63 -6.77 -6.59
CA HIS A 40 -12.64 -6.80 -5.50
C HIS A 40 -11.38 -6.01 -5.85
N LYS A 41 -10.94 -5.98 -7.12
CA LYS A 41 -9.81 -5.14 -7.56
C LYS A 41 -10.07 -3.66 -7.28
N ALA A 42 -11.23 -3.14 -7.67
CA ALA A 42 -11.61 -1.75 -7.44
C ALA A 42 -11.66 -1.41 -5.93
N LEU A 43 -12.11 -2.34 -5.08
CA LEU A 43 -12.11 -2.14 -3.64
C LEU A 43 -10.70 -2.11 -3.06
N VAL A 44 -9.81 -3.01 -3.49
CA VAL A 44 -8.41 -3.05 -3.07
C VAL A 44 -7.69 -1.75 -3.45
N GLU A 45 -7.85 -1.28 -4.68
CA GLU A 45 -7.28 0.00 -5.14
C GLU A 45 -7.77 1.20 -4.33
N ALA A 46 -9.02 1.14 -3.84
CA ALA A 46 -9.62 2.14 -2.97
C ALA A 46 -9.31 1.93 -1.48
N GLY A 47 -8.53 0.91 -1.10
CA GLY A 47 -8.24 0.58 0.31
C GLY A 47 -9.46 0.10 1.11
N LYS A 48 -10.47 -0.48 0.45
CA LYS A 48 -11.72 -0.97 1.04
C LYS A 48 -11.82 -2.50 0.95
N ILE A 49 -12.68 -3.07 1.77
CA ILE A 49 -13.02 -4.49 1.78
C ILE A 49 -14.54 -4.69 1.69
N ASP A 50 -14.97 -5.91 1.37
CA ASP A 50 -16.38 -6.31 1.36
C ASP A 50 -16.55 -7.74 1.90
N ARG A 51 -17.77 -8.10 2.31
CA ARG A 51 -18.10 -9.46 2.75
C ARG A 51 -17.91 -10.45 1.60
N GLY A 52 -17.30 -11.59 1.91
CA GLY A 52 -16.97 -12.62 0.92
C GLY A 52 -15.72 -12.31 0.09
N MET A 53 -15.00 -11.22 0.39
CA MET A 53 -13.71 -10.94 -0.23
C MET A 53 -12.68 -12.01 0.17
N PRO A 54 -11.89 -12.57 -0.78
CA PRO A 54 -10.87 -13.54 -0.46
C PRO A 54 -9.77 -12.93 0.42
N LYS A 55 -9.10 -13.76 1.22
CA LYS A 55 -8.01 -13.33 2.13
C LYS A 55 -6.91 -12.54 1.40
N ASP A 56 -6.59 -12.92 0.18
CA ASP A 56 -5.64 -12.21 -0.68
C ASP A 56 -6.08 -10.75 -0.95
N GLY A 57 -7.38 -10.51 -1.18
CA GLY A 57 -7.93 -9.16 -1.34
C GLY A 57 -7.85 -8.34 -0.06
N VAL A 58 -8.16 -8.95 1.09
CA VAL A 58 -8.05 -8.28 2.40
C VAL A 58 -6.60 -7.91 2.72
N LEU A 59 -5.66 -8.83 2.46
CA LEU A 59 -4.22 -8.58 2.60
C LEU A 59 -3.78 -7.40 1.75
N LEU A 60 -4.21 -7.33 0.50
CA LEU A 60 -3.87 -6.25 -0.41
C LEU A 60 -4.53 -4.92 -0.01
N ALA A 61 -5.78 -4.94 0.45
CA ALA A 61 -6.50 -3.75 0.85
C ALA A 61 -5.98 -3.16 2.17
N TRP A 62 -5.78 -3.96 3.21
CA TRP A 62 -5.53 -3.50 4.59
C TRP A 62 -4.20 -3.99 5.20
N GLY A 63 -3.49 -4.91 4.54
CA GLY A 63 -2.30 -5.56 5.11
C GLY A 63 -2.64 -6.86 5.84
N THR A 64 -1.64 -7.45 6.50
CA THR A 64 -1.82 -8.74 7.19
C THR A 64 -2.79 -8.56 8.36
N PRO A 65 -3.95 -9.24 8.37
CA PRO A 65 -4.82 -9.22 9.54
C PRO A 65 -4.07 -9.84 10.73
N ALA A 66 -4.10 -9.15 11.87
CA ALA A 66 -3.59 -9.66 13.15
C ALA A 66 -4.49 -10.75 13.72
#